data_AF-A0A925RBJ7-F1
#
_entry.id   AF-A0A925RBJ7-F1
#
_cell.length_a   1.000
_cell.length_b   1.000
_cell.length_c   1.000
_cell.angle_alpha   90.00
_cell.angle_beta   90.00
_cell.angle_gamma   90.00
#
_symmetry.space_group_name_H-M   'P 1'
#
loop_
_entity.id
_entity.type
_entity.pdbx_description
1 polymer ?
#
loop_
_entity_poly.entity_id
_entity_poly.type
_entity_poly.pdbx_seq_one_letter_code
_entity_poly.pdbx_strand_id
1 'polypeptide(L)'
;MFITRSSQQHAERLRDRIRVLLTQQCGVELSLEKTRITHVRDGFDFLGFHLELGVGRNGTYVPNVRVPRKAVTNIVHRLNEVMRWQPTQKSGATRLVEGSAVVVGWAHYYRIAHDFARAANLVDYHAFWIGVRALCRRYDITTAQCIRRYRRGDGLSNGNSYRLKRAQAVATSWKQESPAPSRPGTGCYLEDIDWEAESRSIEGQRQGRMDLKAFTLFRDGHQRRQCGTRVQPETSETDHIKPVHCFASYEQATFLLNLQTLCLECHKQKTRAR
;
A
#
# COMPACT_ATOMS: atom_id res chain seq x y z
N MET A 1 -26.58 -6.76 -3.69
CA MET A 1 -27.26 -5.49 -3.39
C MET A 1 -28.42 -5.34 -4.36
N PHE A 2 -29.61 -5.00 -3.87
CA PHE A 2 -30.78 -4.72 -4.71
C PHE A 2 -31.17 -3.24 -4.55
N ILE A 3 -31.34 -2.55 -5.67
CA ILE A 3 -31.88 -1.17 -5.70
C ILE A 3 -33.25 -1.23 -6.36
N THR A 4 -34.25 -0.61 -5.74
CA THR A 4 -35.57 -0.44 -6.34
C THR A 4 -36.10 0.98 -6.12
N ARG A 5 -37.01 1.42 -6.99
CA ARG A 5 -37.77 2.69 -6.86
C ARG A 5 -39.13 2.48 -6.18
N SER A 6 -39.39 1.30 -5.63
CA SER A 6 -40.65 0.91 -4.99
C SER A 6 -40.76 1.36 -3.53
N SER A 7 -41.93 1.15 -2.92
CA SER A 7 -42.15 1.36 -1.49
C SER A 7 -41.32 0.40 -0.63
N GLN A 8 -41.10 0.78 0.64
CA GLN A 8 -40.43 -0.07 1.62
C GLN A 8 -41.13 -1.43 1.78
N GLN A 9 -42.46 -1.45 1.82
CA GLN A 9 -43.23 -2.69 1.92
C GLN A 9 -42.99 -3.65 0.74
N HIS A 10 -42.79 -3.11 -0.47
CA HIS A 10 -42.41 -3.93 -1.61
C HIS A 10 -41.00 -4.53 -1.45
N ALA A 11 -40.05 -3.74 -0.94
CA ALA A 11 -38.70 -4.20 -0.67
C ALA A 11 -38.66 -5.32 0.40
N GLU A 12 -39.50 -5.22 1.44
CA GLU A 12 -39.67 -6.25 2.46
C GLU A 12 -40.21 -7.56 1.88
N ARG A 13 -41.27 -7.47 1.05
CA ARG A 13 -41.80 -8.65 0.33
C ARG A 13 -40.76 -9.29 -0.59
N LEU A 14 -39.96 -8.48 -1.28
CA LEU A 14 -38.88 -8.97 -2.14
C LEU A 14 -37.80 -9.69 -1.32
N ARG A 15 -37.38 -9.12 -0.19
CA ARG A 15 -36.44 -9.77 0.75
C ARG A 15 -36.97 -11.13 1.20
N ASP A 16 -38.24 -11.22 1.56
CA ASP A 16 -38.83 -12.47 2.06
C ASP A 16 -38.92 -13.53 0.96
N ARG A 17 -39.23 -13.13 -0.28
CA ARG A 17 -39.18 -14.04 -1.45
C ARG A 17 -37.78 -14.56 -1.72
N ILE A 18 -36.76 -13.67 -1.66
CA ILE A 18 -35.35 -14.07 -1.83
C ILE A 18 -34.93 -15.03 -0.73
N ARG A 19 -35.34 -14.78 0.52
CA ARG A 19 -35.06 -15.67 1.64
C ARG A 19 -35.62 -17.08 1.40
N VAL A 20 -36.88 -17.19 1.00
CA VAL A 20 -37.50 -18.50 0.70
C VAL A 20 -36.77 -19.20 -0.44
N LEU A 21 -36.41 -18.48 -1.50
CA LEU A 21 -35.67 -19.04 -2.63
C LEU A 21 -34.29 -19.58 -2.19
N LEU A 22 -33.52 -18.80 -1.42
CA LEU A 22 -32.21 -19.19 -0.92
C LEU A 22 -32.28 -20.43 -0.03
N THR A 23 -33.27 -20.50 0.86
CA THR A 23 -33.47 -21.67 1.72
C THR A 23 -33.85 -22.91 0.91
N GLN A 24 -34.78 -22.78 -0.03
CA GLN A 24 -35.31 -23.92 -0.79
C GLN A 24 -34.36 -24.43 -1.88
N GLN A 25 -33.68 -23.53 -2.59
CA GLN A 25 -32.87 -23.89 -3.76
C GLN A 25 -31.37 -23.97 -3.47
N CYS A 26 -30.88 -23.24 -2.47
CA CYS A 26 -29.45 -23.13 -2.18
C CYS A 26 -29.07 -23.68 -0.80
N GLY A 27 -30.05 -24.02 0.06
CA GLY A 27 -29.80 -24.54 1.41
C GLY A 27 -29.14 -23.53 2.36
N VAL A 28 -29.22 -22.23 2.05
CA VAL A 28 -28.62 -21.15 2.88
C VAL A 28 -29.68 -20.19 3.39
N GLU A 29 -29.46 -19.63 4.58
CA GLU A 29 -30.36 -18.66 5.18
C GLU A 29 -29.81 -17.24 5.14
N LEU A 30 -30.72 -16.29 4.97
CA LEU A 30 -30.39 -14.87 4.98
C LEU A 30 -30.19 -14.38 6.42
N SER A 31 -29.02 -13.84 6.72
CA SER A 31 -28.77 -13.17 8.01
C SER A 31 -29.61 -11.90 8.11
N LEU A 32 -30.63 -11.93 8.98
CA LEU A 32 -31.51 -10.78 9.22
C LEU A 32 -30.75 -9.60 9.85
N GLU A 33 -29.77 -9.88 10.70
CA GLU A 33 -28.90 -8.86 11.32
C GLU A 33 -28.09 -8.08 10.27
N LYS A 34 -27.57 -8.78 9.24
CA LYS A 34 -26.75 -8.17 8.19
C LYS A 34 -27.60 -7.59 7.05
N THR A 35 -28.88 -7.94 6.96
CA THR A 35 -29.76 -7.49 5.89
C THR A 35 -30.53 -6.25 6.32
N ARG A 36 -30.18 -5.10 5.73
CA ARG A 36 -30.83 -3.83 6.01
C ARG A 36 -31.58 -3.33 4.77
N ILE A 37 -32.79 -2.79 4.99
CA ILE A 37 -33.53 -2.02 3.99
C ILE A 37 -33.39 -0.55 4.38
N THR A 38 -32.83 0.26 3.49
CA THR A 38 -32.58 1.69 3.71
C THR A 38 -33.02 2.49 2.49
N HIS A 39 -33.51 3.70 2.71
CA HIS A 39 -33.74 4.61 1.59
C HIS A 39 -32.40 5.12 1.06
N VAL A 40 -32.26 5.28 -0.26
CA VAL A 40 -30.98 5.68 -0.90
C VAL A 40 -30.50 7.06 -0.45
N ARG A 41 -31.42 7.92 0.03
CA ARG A 41 -31.09 9.25 0.60
C ARG A 41 -30.47 9.17 1.99
N ASP A 42 -30.73 8.11 2.75
CA ASP A 42 -30.17 7.94 4.10
C ASP A 42 -28.71 7.46 4.06
N GLY A 43 -28.31 6.95 2.89
CA GLY A 43 -26.98 6.41 2.65
C GLY A 43 -26.77 5.02 3.22
N PHE A 44 -25.85 4.27 2.63
CA PHE A 44 -25.44 2.95 3.11
C PHE A 44 -24.02 2.61 2.66
N ASP A 45 -23.37 1.73 3.40
CA ASP A 45 -22.04 1.25 3.06
C ASP A 45 -22.12 0.01 2.17
N PHE A 46 -21.39 0.00 1.05
CA PHE A 46 -21.30 -1.14 0.15
C PHE A 46 -19.91 -1.23 -0.47
N LEU A 47 -19.30 -2.42 -0.42
CA LEU A 47 -17.94 -2.68 -0.91
C LEU A 47 -16.94 -1.60 -0.48
N GLY A 48 -16.94 -1.24 0.80
CA GLY A 48 -16.00 -0.27 1.35
C GLY A 48 -16.25 1.20 0.96
N PHE A 49 -17.29 1.51 0.19
CA PHE A 49 -17.74 2.88 -0.13
C PHE A 49 -19.01 3.23 0.64
N HIS A 50 -19.17 4.51 0.94
CA HIS A 50 -20.44 5.06 1.38
C HIS A 50 -21.21 5.62 0.18
N LEU A 51 -22.40 5.09 -0.07
CA LEU A 51 -23.25 5.46 -1.19
C LEU A 51 -24.46 6.22 -0.66
N GLU A 52 -24.69 7.43 -1.17
CA GLU A 52 -25.86 8.25 -0.82
C GLU A 52 -26.39 8.99 -2.06
N LEU A 53 -27.67 9.32 -2.08
CA LEU A 53 -28.23 10.21 -3.10
C LEU A 53 -28.07 11.66 -2.67
N GLY A 54 -27.12 12.36 -3.27
CA GLY A 54 -26.86 13.77 -3.02
C GLY A 54 -27.55 14.70 -4.03
N VAL A 55 -27.35 16.01 -3.84
CA VAL A 55 -27.78 17.05 -4.79
C VAL A 55 -26.57 17.60 -5.52
N GLY A 56 -26.57 17.51 -6.84
CA GLY A 56 -25.52 18.03 -7.72
C GLY A 56 -25.59 19.55 -7.87
N ARG A 57 -24.61 20.14 -8.57
CA ARG A 57 -24.52 21.59 -8.78
C ARG A 57 -25.77 22.21 -9.43
N ASN A 58 -26.47 21.42 -10.23
CA ASN A 58 -27.64 21.87 -10.98
C ASN A 58 -28.96 21.56 -10.24
N GLY A 59 -28.91 21.23 -8.94
CA GLY A 59 -30.10 20.87 -8.15
C GLY A 59 -30.65 19.47 -8.42
N THR A 60 -30.04 18.71 -9.35
CA THR A 60 -30.45 17.35 -9.69
C THR A 60 -29.91 16.34 -8.70
N TYR A 61 -30.67 15.27 -8.46
CA TYR A 61 -30.20 14.16 -7.64
C TYR A 61 -29.09 13.38 -8.35
N VAL A 62 -27.96 13.16 -7.67
CA VAL A 62 -26.82 12.42 -8.20
C VAL A 62 -26.34 11.36 -7.20
N PRO A 63 -25.93 10.16 -7.67
CA PRO A 63 -25.28 9.18 -6.81
C PRO A 63 -23.95 9.74 -6.32
N ASN A 64 -23.79 9.84 -5.01
CA ASN A 64 -22.57 10.28 -4.38
C ASN A 64 -21.86 9.08 -3.75
N VAL A 65 -20.66 8.81 -4.26
CA VAL A 65 -19.76 7.73 -3.80
C VAL A 65 -18.68 8.37 -2.94
N ARG A 66 -18.59 8.02 -1.66
CA ARG A 66 -17.64 8.59 -0.70
C ARG A 66 -16.77 7.53 -0.05
N VAL A 67 -15.58 7.94 0.39
CA VAL A 67 -14.72 7.13 1.25
C VAL A 67 -15.25 7.20 2.69
N PRO A 68 -15.69 6.08 3.29
CA PRO A 68 -16.19 6.09 4.65
C PRO A 68 -15.04 6.35 5.64
N ARG A 69 -15.35 6.97 6.79
CA ARG A 69 -14.35 7.25 7.85
C ARG A 69 -13.62 5.98 8.30
N LYS A 70 -14.35 4.87 8.40
CA LYS A 70 -13.80 3.56 8.75
C LYS A 70 -12.70 3.10 7.79
N ALA A 71 -12.79 3.41 6.49
CA ALA A 71 -11.74 3.07 5.53
C ALA A 71 -10.43 3.82 5.82
N VAL A 72 -10.51 5.08 6.24
CA VAL A 72 -9.34 5.86 6.67
C VAL A 72 -8.76 5.29 7.97
N THR A 73 -9.61 4.96 8.96
CA THR A 73 -9.15 4.34 10.21
C THR A 73 -8.45 3.01 9.95
N ASN A 74 -9.00 2.16 9.07
CA ASN A 74 -8.43 0.86 8.73
C ASN A 74 -7.06 0.97 8.06
N ILE A 75 -6.89 1.90 7.11
CA ILE A 75 -5.59 2.08 6.44
C ILE A 75 -4.55 2.66 7.42
N VAL A 76 -4.95 3.56 8.32
CA VAL A 76 -4.08 4.07 9.38
C VAL A 76 -3.64 2.95 10.32
N HIS A 77 -4.55 2.04 10.69
CA HIS A 77 -4.19 0.85 11.46
C HIS A 77 -3.20 -0.03 10.72
N ARG A 78 -3.49 -0.34 9.44
CA ARG A 78 -2.62 -1.17 8.60
C ARG A 78 -1.23 -0.56 8.41
N LEU A 79 -1.14 0.76 8.22
CA LEU A 79 0.14 1.46 8.14
C LEU A 79 0.92 1.36 9.45
N ASN A 80 0.26 1.48 10.61
CA ASN A 80 0.90 1.28 11.90
C ASN A 80 1.43 -0.15 12.06
N GLU A 81 0.70 -1.16 11.61
CA GLU A 81 1.14 -2.57 11.65
C GLU A 81 2.37 -2.80 10.76
N VAL A 82 2.29 -2.37 9.50
CA VAL A 82 3.32 -2.64 8.49
C VAL A 82 4.60 -1.86 8.78
N MET A 83 4.47 -0.59 9.20
CA MET A 83 5.63 0.22 9.58
C MET A 83 6.02 0.05 11.05
N ARG A 84 5.39 -0.87 11.80
CA ARG A 84 5.71 -1.07 13.21
C ARG A 84 7.19 -1.43 13.36
N TRP A 85 7.73 -1.06 14.50
CA TRP A 85 8.99 -1.63 14.94
C TRP A 85 8.74 -3.07 15.42
N GLN A 86 9.48 -4.02 14.87
CA GLN A 86 9.58 -5.41 15.33
C GLN A 86 11.03 -5.63 15.77
N PRO A 87 11.28 -6.40 16.85
CA PRO A 87 12.63 -6.70 17.34
C PRO A 87 13.56 -7.26 16.24
N THR A 88 12.97 -8.00 15.29
CA THR A 88 13.60 -8.42 14.04
C THR A 88 13.73 -7.24 13.07
N GLN A 89 14.83 -6.49 13.27
CA GLN A 89 15.60 -5.54 12.44
C GLN A 89 15.16 -5.15 11.00
N LYS A 90 13.86 -5.03 10.66
CA LYS A 90 13.47 -4.46 9.35
C LYS A 90 14.15 -3.11 9.16
N SER A 91 14.66 -2.86 7.96
CA SER A 91 15.25 -1.58 7.57
C SER A 91 14.22 -0.42 7.61
N GLY A 92 14.69 0.81 7.82
CA GLY A 92 13.87 2.01 7.65
C GLY A 92 13.36 2.16 6.20
N ALA A 93 14.20 1.90 5.21
CA ALA A 93 13.84 1.86 3.80
C ALA A 93 12.77 0.80 3.49
N THR A 94 12.90 -0.42 4.04
CA THR A 94 11.87 -1.47 3.88
C THR A 94 10.51 -0.99 4.36
N ARG A 95 10.45 -0.32 5.53
CA ARG A 95 9.19 0.23 6.04
C ARG A 95 8.59 1.29 5.11
N LEU A 96 9.41 2.14 4.49
CA LEU A 96 8.93 3.13 3.53
C LEU A 96 8.38 2.45 2.26
N VAL A 97 9.01 1.37 1.79
CA VAL A 97 8.55 0.61 0.61
C VAL A 97 7.26 -0.15 0.90
N GLU A 98 7.19 -0.92 1.99
CA GLU A 98 5.99 -1.66 2.38
C GLU A 98 4.82 -0.70 2.65
N GLY A 99 5.09 0.40 3.36
CA GLY A 99 4.13 1.47 3.57
C GLY A 99 3.63 2.12 2.28
N SER A 100 4.53 2.32 1.30
CA SER A 100 4.16 2.81 -0.02
C SER A 100 3.20 1.87 -0.75
N ALA A 101 3.43 0.56 -0.66
CA ALA A 101 2.54 -0.43 -1.27
C ALA A 101 1.13 -0.36 -0.68
N VAL A 102 1.04 -0.23 0.65
CA VAL A 102 -0.22 -0.06 1.38
C VAL A 102 -0.96 1.22 0.96
N VAL A 103 -0.27 2.37 0.95
CA VAL A 103 -0.85 3.66 0.55
C VAL A 103 -1.33 3.64 -0.90
N VAL A 104 -0.52 3.12 -1.81
CA VAL A 104 -0.83 3.07 -3.24
C VAL A 104 -1.99 2.12 -3.53
N GLY A 105 -2.00 0.92 -2.95
CA GLY A 105 -3.11 -0.02 -3.10
C GLY A 105 -4.44 0.57 -2.63
N TRP A 106 -4.44 1.19 -1.45
CA TRP A 106 -5.61 1.90 -0.93
C TRP A 106 -6.05 3.03 -1.86
N ALA A 107 -5.10 3.82 -2.38
CA ALA A 107 -5.39 4.94 -3.25
C ALA A 107 -6.00 4.48 -4.59
N HIS A 108 -5.48 3.42 -5.20
CA HIS A 108 -6.04 2.85 -6.42
C HIS A 108 -7.47 2.35 -6.25
N TYR A 109 -7.78 1.76 -5.10
CA TYR A 109 -9.13 1.31 -4.80
C TYR A 109 -10.11 2.47 -4.65
N TYR A 110 -9.74 3.50 -3.87
CA TYR A 110 -10.62 4.61 -3.54
C TYR A 110 -10.62 5.78 -4.54
N ARG A 111 -9.80 5.76 -5.60
CA ARG A 111 -9.66 6.86 -6.57
C ARG A 111 -10.95 7.26 -7.30
N ILE A 112 -11.99 6.43 -7.23
CA ILE A 112 -13.31 6.67 -7.83
C ILE A 112 -14.26 7.47 -6.93
N ALA A 113 -13.91 7.65 -5.66
CA ALA A 113 -14.76 8.35 -4.70
C ALA A 113 -14.73 9.86 -4.90
N HIS A 114 -15.89 10.51 -4.80
CA HIS A 114 -16.12 11.97 -4.93
C HIS A 114 -15.23 12.78 -4.01
N ASP A 115 -14.92 12.25 -2.84
CA ASP A 115 -14.09 12.89 -1.84
C ASP A 115 -12.69 12.30 -1.70
N PHE A 116 -12.22 11.55 -2.71
CA PHE A 116 -10.91 10.92 -2.70
C PHE A 116 -9.78 11.89 -2.35
N ALA A 117 -9.74 13.08 -2.97
CA ALA A 117 -8.66 14.05 -2.72
C ALA A 117 -8.58 14.44 -1.23
N ARG A 118 -9.73 14.63 -0.57
CA ARG A 118 -9.79 14.93 0.87
C ARG A 118 -9.34 13.72 1.70
N ALA A 119 -9.81 12.53 1.36
CA ALA A 119 -9.43 11.31 2.08
C ALA A 119 -7.94 10.99 1.92
N ALA A 120 -7.39 11.13 0.71
CA ALA A 120 -5.98 10.95 0.38
C ALA A 120 -5.08 11.94 1.13
N ASN A 121 -5.53 13.19 1.32
CA ASN A 121 -4.86 14.16 2.19
C ASN A 121 -4.72 13.68 3.63
N LEU A 122 -5.82 13.16 4.20
CA LEU A 122 -5.80 12.66 5.56
C LEU A 122 -4.90 11.41 5.69
N VAL A 123 -4.95 10.50 4.71
CA VAL A 123 -4.08 9.31 4.67
C VAL A 123 -2.61 9.70 4.57
N ASP A 124 -2.25 10.63 3.69
CA ASP A 124 -0.86 11.11 3.55
C ASP A 124 -0.31 11.72 4.85
N TYR A 125 -1.13 12.52 5.53
CA TYR A 125 -0.78 13.11 6.83
C TYR A 125 -0.45 12.02 7.86
N HIS A 126 -1.32 11.02 8.00
CA HIS A 126 -1.07 9.91 8.93
C HIS A 126 0.12 9.06 8.51
N ALA A 127 0.25 8.72 7.23
CA ALA A 127 1.35 7.92 6.70
C ALA A 127 2.70 8.60 6.96
N PHE A 128 2.79 9.92 6.79
CA PHE A 128 3.99 10.69 7.10
C PHE A 128 4.40 10.55 8.58
N TRP A 129 3.47 10.80 9.51
CA TRP A 129 3.79 10.75 10.95
C TRP A 129 4.04 9.34 11.48
N ILE A 130 3.36 8.33 10.94
CA ILE A 130 3.64 6.92 11.22
C ILE A 130 5.06 6.58 10.75
N GLY A 131 5.42 6.98 9.53
CA GLY A 131 6.76 6.80 8.98
C GLY A 131 7.83 7.49 9.83
N VAL A 132 7.63 8.75 10.23
CA VAL A 132 8.55 9.48 11.12
C VAL A 132 8.74 8.72 12.43
N ARG A 133 7.64 8.29 13.07
CA ARG A 133 7.70 7.53 14.33
C ARG A 133 8.46 6.21 14.17
N ALA A 134 8.27 5.51 13.05
CA ALA A 134 8.97 4.28 12.73
C ALA A 134 10.48 4.51 12.55
N LEU A 135 10.88 5.58 11.86
CA LEU A 135 12.30 5.93 11.68
C LEU A 135 12.95 6.41 12.98
N CYS A 136 12.27 7.24 13.77
CA CYS A 136 12.77 7.68 15.08
C CYS A 136 13.10 6.48 15.97
N ARG A 137 12.19 5.50 16.06
CA ARG A 137 12.39 4.28 16.85
C ARG A 137 13.46 3.36 16.26
N ARG A 138 13.58 3.30 14.93
CA ARG A 138 14.58 2.46 14.26
C ARG A 138 16.01 2.94 14.49
N TYR A 139 16.22 4.25 14.40
CA TYR A 139 17.55 4.84 14.45
C TYR A 139 17.90 5.48 15.80
N ASP A 140 17.00 5.38 16.77
CA ASP A 140 17.13 6.01 18.08
C ASP A 140 17.47 7.51 18.00
N ILE A 141 16.64 8.24 17.24
CA ILE A 141 16.82 9.67 16.99
C ILE A 141 15.59 10.47 17.39
N THR A 142 15.80 11.75 17.71
CA THR A 142 14.71 12.67 17.99
C THR A 142 13.89 12.98 16.74
N THR A 143 12.62 13.37 16.90
CA THR A 143 11.76 13.81 15.79
C THR A 143 12.41 14.93 14.97
N ALA A 144 13.08 15.89 15.62
CA ALA A 144 13.79 16.98 14.94
C ALA A 144 14.97 16.47 14.09
N GLN A 145 15.74 15.50 14.59
CA GLN A 145 16.80 14.85 13.81
C GLN A 145 16.22 14.02 12.65
N CYS A 146 15.14 13.28 12.88
CA CYS A 146 14.47 12.49 11.85
C CYS A 146 13.95 13.37 10.72
N ILE A 147 13.26 14.46 11.04
CA ILE A 147 12.76 15.41 10.04
C ILE A 147 13.92 16.01 9.23
N ARG A 148 14.98 16.49 9.89
CA ARG A 148 16.16 17.04 9.19
C ARG A 148 16.80 16.02 8.24
N ARG A 149 16.90 14.76 8.66
CA ARG A 149 17.58 13.71 7.89
C ARG A 149 16.73 13.15 6.75
N TYR A 150 15.45 12.85 7.02
CA TYR A 150 14.60 12.03 6.15
C TYR A 150 13.45 12.78 5.46
N ARG A 151 13.11 14.00 5.87
CA ARG A 151 12.09 14.79 5.15
C ARG A 151 12.69 15.32 3.85
N ARG A 152 11.95 15.16 2.74
CA ARG A 152 12.29 15.72 1.43
C ARG A 152 11.02 16.30 0.81
N GLY A 153 10.93 17.63 0.81
CA GLY A 153 9.71 18.34 0.43
C GLY A 153 8.54 18.02 1.36
N ASP A 154 7.47 17.49 0.77
CA ASP A 154 6.23 17.07 1.41
C ASP A 154 6.24 15.60 1.88
N GLY A 155 7.30 14.84 1.56
CA GLY A 155 7.38 13.40 1.80
C GLY A 155 8.52 12.98 2.73
N LEU A 156 8.50 11.69 3.05
CA LEU A 156 9.54 11.01 3.82
C LEU A 156 10.37 10.12 2.89
N SER A 157 11.70 10.21 2.99
CA SER A 157 12.63 9.52 2.10
C SER A 157 13.87 9.04 2.84
N ASN A 158 14.29 7.80 2.59
CA ASN A 158 15.59 7.27 2.99
C ASN A 158 16.54 7.28 1.77
N GLY A 159 17.50 8.21 1.74
CA GLY A 159 18.25 8.55 0.53
C GLY A 159 17.35 9.14 -0.56
N ASN A 160 17.79 9.10 -1.82
CA ASN A 160 16.95 9.48 -2.98
C ASN A 160 16.14 8.30 -3.53
N SER A 161 16.36 7.12 -2.96
CA SER A 161 15.96 5.82 -3.51
C SER A 161 14.64 5.32 -2.95
N TYR A 162 14.42 5.50 -1.65
CA TYR A 162 13.28 4.90 -0.95
C TYR A 162 12.40 6.01 -0.37
N ARG A 163 11.39 6.42 -1.14
CA ARG A 163 10.42 7.43 -0.74
C ARG A 163 9.09 6.79 -0.38
N LEU A 164 8.48 7.24 0.72
CA LEU A 164 7.09 6.93 1.02
C LEU A 164 6.17 7.58 -0.03
N LYS A 165 5.54 6.74 -0.84
CA LYS A 165 4.57 7.18 -1.86
C LYS A 165 3.34 7.80 -1.20
N ARG A 166 2.73 8.73 -1.92
CA ARG A 166 1.57 9.51 -1.49
C ARG A 166 0.30 9.01 -2.17
N ALA A 167 -0.81 8.94 -1.43
CA ALA A 167 -2.13 8.61 -1.97
C ALA A 167 -2.58 9.66 -2.99
N GLN A 168 -2.27 10.95 -2.75
CA GLN A 168 -2.60 12.04 -3.67
C GLN A 168 -1.88 11.97 -5.02
N ALA A 169 -0.79 11.20 -5.12
CA ALA A 169 -0.12 11.00 -6.40
C ALA A 169 -0.95 10.11 -7.35
N VAL A 170 -1.97 9.41 -6.86
CA VAL A 170 -2.88 8.62 -7.69
C VAL A 170 -3.97 9.54 -8.24
N ALA A 171 -4.08 9.61 -9.57
CA ALA A 171 -5.11 10.40 -10.22
C ALA A 171 -6.52 9.85 -9.92
N THR A 172 -7.46 10.75 -9.64
CA THR A 172 -8.88 10.42 -9.54
C THR A 172 -9.39 9.88 -10.87
N SER A 173 -10.30 8.91 -10.80
CA SER A 173 -10.88 8.29 -11.98
C SER A 173 -12.40 8.31 -11.87
N TRP A 174 -13.05 9.16 -12.67
CA TRP A 174 -14.52 9.27 -12.73
C TRP A 174 -15.11 8.52 -13.93
N LYS A 175 -14.26 8.07 -14.84
CA LYS A 175 -14.65 7.35 -16.05
C LYS A 175 -14.41 5.87 -15.82
N GLN A 176 -15.49 5.15 -15.57
CA GLN A 176 -15.52 3.72 -15.76
C GLN A 176 -16.33 3.48 -17.03
N GLU A 177 -15.69 2.93 -18.06
CA GLU A 177 -16.45 2.36 -19.17
C GLU A 177 -17.32 1.24 -18.60
N SER A 178 -18.59 1.17 -19.02
CA SER A 178 -19.44 0.05 -18.65
C SER A 178 -18.72 -1.23 -19.03
N PRO A 179 -18.44 -2.15 -18.08
CA PRO A 179 -17.85 -3.42 -18.45
C PRO A 179 -18.79 -4.10 -19.45
N ALA A 180 -18.21 -4.79 -20.44
CA ALA A 180 -19.01 -5.59 -21.36
C ALA A 180 -19.93 -6.50 -20.55
N PRO A 181 -21.20 -6.68 -20.98
CA PRO A 181 -22.14 -7.56 -20.28
C PRO A 181 -21.48 -8.91 -20.01
N SER A 182 -21.51 -9.36 -18.77
CA SER A 182 -20.98 -10.68 -18.41
C SER A 182 -21.73 -11.73 -19.21
N ARG A 183 -21.01 -12.44 -20.09
CA ARG A 183 -21.50 -13.64 -20.73
C ARG A 183 -21.01 -14.80 -19.86
N PRO A 184 -21.90 -15.58 -19.21
CA PRO A 184 -21.46 -16.74 -18.47
C PRO A 184 -20.71 -17.66 -19.44
N GLY A 185 -19.42 -17.83 -19.22
CA GLY A 185 -18.63 -18.78 -19.99
C GLY A 185 -19.06 -20.20 -19.63
N THR A 186 -18.97 -21.13 -20.57
CA THR A 186 -19.10 -22.58 -20.36
C THR A 186 -17.93 -23.20 -19.58
N GLY A 187 -17.06 -22.37 -18.99
CA GLY A 187 -15.88 -22.82 -18.27
C GLY A 187 -16.20 -23.25 -16.85
N CYS A 188 -15.76 -24.45 -16.48
CA CYS A 188 -15.67 -24.88 -15.09
C CYS A 188 -14.86 -23.84 -14.30
N TYR A 189 -15.39 -23.36 -13.17
CA TYR A 189 -14.61 -22.57 -12.23
C TYR A 189 -13.37 -23.39 -11.88
N LEU A 190 -12.18 -22.90 -12.23
CA LEU A 190 -10.94 -23.48 -11.76
C LEU A 190 -11.02 -23.45 -10.23
N GLU A 191 -10.89 -24.61 -9.59
CA GLU A 191 -10.77 -24.70 -8.14
C GLU A 191 -9.63 -23.76 -7.73
N ASP A 192 -10.01 -22.66 -7.07
CA ASP A 192 -9.12 -21.56 -6.72
C ASP A 192 -8.01 -22.10 -5.80
N ILE A 193 -6.82 -22.36 -6.36
CA ILE A 193 -5.60 -22.52 -5.57
C ILE A 193 -5.34 -21.18 -4.90
N ASP A 194 -5.65 -21.13 -3.61
CA ASP A 194 -5.43 -20.06 -2.64
C ASP A 194 -4.69 -18.84 -3.19
N TRP A 195 -5.46 -17.81 -3.54
CA TRP A 195 -4.97 -16.45 -3.84
C TRP A 195 -4.46 -15.73 -2.58
N GLU A 196 -3.79 -16.43 -1.66
CA GLU A 196 -3.02 -15.77 -0.62
C GLU A 196 -1.81 -15.12 -1.29
N ALA A 197 -1.84 -13.79 -1.39
CA ALA A 197 -0.67 -13.04 -1.77
C ALA A 197 0.44 -13.32 -0.74
N GLU A 198 1.34 -14.27 -1.05
CA GLU A 198 2.52 -14.54 -0.26
C GLU A 198 3.19 -13.22 0.09
N SER A 199 3.26 -12.91 1.39
CA SER A 199 3.96 -11.74 1.88
C SER A 199 5.46 -11.96 1.71
N ARG A 200 5.97 -11.77 0.50
CA ARG A 200 7.40 -11.83 0.24
C ARG A 200 8.07 -10.72 1.04
N SER A 201 8.91 -11.10 1.98
CA SER A 201 9.78 -10.16 2.68
C SER A 201 10.62 -9.42 1.63
N ILE A 202 10.42 -8.10 1.53
CA ILE A 202 11.13 -7.25 0.55
C ILE A 202 12.63 -7.21 0.91
N GLU A 203 12.95 -7.30 2.19
CA GLU A 203 14.30 -7.51 2.66
C GLU A 203 14.57 -9.04 2.62
N GLY A 204 15.57 -9.49 1.86
CA GLY A 204 15.97 -10.92 1.86
C GLY A 204 16.40 -11.38 3.26
N GLN A 205 16.92 -12.61 3.41
CA GLN A 205 17.32 -13.16 4.72
C GLN A 205 18.28 -12.29 5.58
N ARG A 206 18.86 -11.21 5.03
CA ARG A 206 19.81 -10.31 5.69
C ARG A 206 19.15 -8.95 6.01
N GLN A 207 18.74 -8.78 7.27
CA GLN A 207 18.10 -7.57 7.79
C GLN A 207 19.03 -6.33 7.77
N GLY A 208 18.47 -5.14 7.56
CA GLY A 208 19.18 -3.85 7.51
C GLY A 208 19.94 -3.54 6.20
N ARG A 209 19.99 -4.49 5.24
CA ARG A 209 20.71 -4.35 3.96
C ARG A 209 20.16 -3.21 3.12
N MET A 210 18.85 -2.96 3.15
CA MET A 210 18.24 -1.90 2.33
C MET A 210 18.65 -0.50 2.79
N ASP A 211 18.81 -0.27 4.09
CA ASP A 211 19.28 1.01 4.64
C ASP A 211 20.73 1.29 4.25
N LEU A 212 21.59 0.28 4.42
CA LEU A 212 23.00 0.37 4.04
C LEU A 212 23.16 0.61 2.54
N LYS A 213 22.36 -0.05 1.71
CA LYS A 213 22.31 0.19 0.26
C LYS A 213 21.86 1.62 -0.05
N ALA A 214 20.80 2.12 0.60
CA ALA A 214 20.35 3.49 0.45
C ALA A 214 21.45 4.51 0.78
N PHE A 215 22.11 4.33 1.93
CA PHE A 215 23.15 5.24 2.40
C PHE A 215 24.40 5.19 1.53
N THR A 216 24.79 4.00 1.06
CA THR A 216 25.95 3.83 0.17
C THR A 216 25.70 4.50 -1.19
N LEU A 217 24.51 4.28 -1.78
CA LEU A 217 24.09 4.94 -3.03
C LEU A 217 24.06 6.46 -2.90
N PHE A 218 23.53 6.96 -1.79
CA PHE A 218 23.46 8.40 -1.52
C PHE A 218 24.86 9.01 -1.36
N ARG A 219 25.74 8.36 -0.59
CA ARG A 219 27.15 8.77 -0.42
C ARG A 219 27.88 8.79 -1.76
N ASP A 220 27.65 7.80 -2.60
CA ASP A 220 28.29 7.65 -3.91
C ASP A 220 27.62 8.52 -5.00
N GLY A 221 26.62 9.34 -4.66
CA GLY A 221 25.96 10.25 -5.62
C GLY A 221 25.25 9.53 -6.77
N HIS A 222 24.81 8.28 -6.56
CA HIS A 222 24.28 7.40 -7.63
C HIS A 222 25.26 7.16 -8.80
N GLN A 223 26.55 7.37 -8.57
CA GLN A 223 27.63 7.09 -9.51
C GLN A 223 28.54 6.03 -8.89
N ARG A 224 29.08 5.12 -9.70
CA ARG A 224 29.89 4.01 -9.19
C ARG A 224 31.38 4.32 -9.29
N ARG A 225 32.17 3.78 -8.34
CA ARG A 225 33.63 3.96 -8.29
C ARG A 225 34.39 3.27 -9.42
N GLN A 226 33.88 2.15 -9.96
CA GLN A 226 34.67 1.30 -10.86
C GLN A 226 34.56 1.63 -12.36
N CYS A 227 33.40 2.09 -12.84
CA CYS A 227 33.20 2.35 -14.28
C CYS A 227 32.33 3.58 -14.59
N GLY A 228 32.03 4.42 -13.60
CA GLY A 228 31.40 5.74 -13.79
C GLY A 228 29.92 5.78 -14.21
N THR A 229 29.28 4.65 -14.56
CA THR A 229 27.86 4.66 -15.00
C THR A 229 26.92 5.08 -13.88
N ARG A 230 25.93 5.92 -14.17
CA ARG A 230 24.85 6.25 -13.24
C ARG A 230 23.97 5.03 -12.96
N VAL A 231 23.61 4.80 -11.70
CA VAL A 231 22.83 3.63 -11.29
C VAL A 231 21.63 3.98 -10.42
N GLN A 232 20.62 3.12 -10.48
CA GLN A 232 19.43 3.16 -9.63
C GLN A 232 19.48 2.01 -8.61
N PRO A 233 18.69 2.07 -7.52
CA PRO A 233 18.63 1.01 -6.52
C PRO A 233 18.37 -0.37 -7.10
N GLU A 234 17.55 -0.44 -8.15
CA GLU A 234 17.14 -1.68 -8.81
C GLU A 234 18.24 -2.21 -9.75
N THR A 235 19.13 -1.34 -10.22
CA THR A 235 20.20 -1.66 -11.19
C THR A 235 21.59 -1.69 -10.56
N SER A 236 21.67 -1.69 -9.23
CA SER A 236 22.91 -1.71 -8.47
C SER A 236 22.89 -2.70 -7.34
N GLU A 237 24.09 -3.12 -6.92
CA GLU A 237 24.32 -3.90 -5.71
C GLU A 237 25.35 -3.23 -4.83
N THR A 238 25.17 -3.40 -3.51
CA THR A 238 26.14 -2.97 -2.52
C THR A 238 27.06 -4.13 -2.22
N ASP A 239 28.37 -3.92 -2.36
CA ASP A 239 29.37 -4.93 -2.07
C ASP A 239 30.45 -4.40 -1.10
N HIS A 240 31.06 -5.30 -0.35
CA HIS A 240 32.14 -4.97 0.57
C HIS A 240 33.44 -4.69 -0.19
N ILE A 241 34.10 -3.58 0.14
CA ILE A 241 35.42 -3.22 -0.40
C ILE A 241 36.45 -4.25 0.08
N LYS A 242 36.62 -4.40 1.39
CA LYS A 242 37.38 -5.49 2.01
C LYS A 242 36.48 -6.70 2.21
N PRO A 243 36.91 -7.92 1.81
CA PRO A 243 36.12 -9.14 2.00
C PRO A 243 35.67 -9.36 3.45
N VAL A 244 34.51 -9.97 3.63
CA VAL A 244 33.91 -10.22 4.96
C VAL A 244 34.81 -11.08 5.85
N HIS A 245 35.54 -12.05 5.28
CA HIS A 245 36.45 -12.92 6.02
C HIS A 245 37.64 -12.19 6.65
N CYS A 246 37.90 -10.93 6.27
CA CYS A 246 38.93 -10.09 6.91
C CYS A 246 38.47 -9.50 8.25
N PHE A 247 37.24 -9.79 8.69
CA PHE A 247 36.64 -9.26 9.92
C PHE A 247 36.16 -10.42 10.79
N ALA A 248 36.09 -10.21 12.11
CA ALA A 248 35.68 -11.25 13.04
C ALA A 248 34.19 -11.61 12.93
N SER A 249 33.36 -10.72 12.38
CA SER A 249 31.95 -11.00 12.10
C SER A 249 31.44 -10.23 10.89
N TYR A 250 30.33 -10.70 10.31
CA TYR A 250 29.64 -10.00 9.23
C TYR A 250 29.20 -8.59 9.64
N GLU A 251 28.73 -8.41 10.87
CA GLU A 251 28.30 -7.11 11.38
C GLU A 251 29.46 -6.11 11.43
N GLN A 252 30.64 -6.55 11.88
CA GLN A 252 31.86 -5.74 11.87
C GLN A 252 32.37 -5.42 10.47
N ALA A 253 32.16 -6.30 9.49
CA ALA A 253 32.49 -6.02 8.10
C ALA A 253 31.53 -4.99 7.46
N THR A 254 30.31 -4.86 7.98
CA THR A 254 29.19 -4.21 7.30
C THR A 254 28.92 -2.79 7.83
N PHE A 255 29.84 -1.88 7.53
CA PHE A 255 29.73 -0.45 7.84
C PHE A 255 29.93 0.40 6.59
N LEU A 256 29.38 1.62 6.59
CA LEU A 256 29.27 2.46 5.39
C LEU A 256 30.61 2.64 4.64
N LEU A 257 31.72 2.84 5.35
CA LEU A 257 33.04 3.05 4.74
C LEU A 257 33.62 1.80 4.05
N ASN A 258 33.23 0.60 4.48
CA ASN A 258 33.64 -0.65 3.83
C ASN A 258 32.65 -1.11 2.74
N LEU A 259 31.60 -0.33 2.45
CA LEU A 259 30.62 -0.64 1.41
C LEU A 259 30.84 0.25 0.18
N GLN A 260 30.60 -0.31 -1.01
CA GLN A 260 30.64 0.42 -2.29
C GLN A 260 29.45 0.02 -3.18
N THR A 261 29.02 0.97 -4.01
CA THR A 261 28.00 0.73 -5.04
C THR A 261 28.63 0.18 -6.32
N LEU A 262 28.12 -0.96 -6.83
CA LEU A 262 28.46 -1.55 -8.14
C LEU A 262 27.18 -1.71 -8.99
N CYS A 263 27.24 -1.71 -10.34
CA CYS A 263 26.10 -2.24 -11.11
C CYS A 263 26.17 -3.76 -11.14
N LEU A 264 25.08 -4.36 -11.62
CA LEU A 264 24.93 -5.80 -11.81
C LEU A 264 26.12 -6.43 -12.56
N GLU A 265 26.65 -5.79 -13.61
CA GLU A 265 27.77 -6.33 -14.39
C GLU A 265 29.11 -6.31 -13.62
N CYS A 266 29.49 -5.17 -13.05
CA CYS A 266 30.72 -5.08 -12.26
C CYS A 266 30.65 -5.95 -10.99
N HIS A 267 29.46 -6.06 -10.39
CA HIS A 267 29.23 -6.97 -9.27
C HIS A 267 29.46 -8.42 -9.67
N LYS A 268 28.91 -8.86 -10.82
CA LYS A 268 29.15 -10.20 -11.37
C LYS A 268 30.64 -10.44 -11.65
N GLN A 269 31.33 -9.49 -12.28
CA GLN A 269 32.78 -9.59 -12.54
C GLN A 269 33.59 -9.76 -11.26
N LYS A 270 33.32 -8.94 -10.24
CA LYS A 270 34.00 -9.05 -8.94
C LYS A 270 33.69 -10.37 -8.23
N THR A 271 32.47 -10.89 -8.37
CA THR A 271 32.07 -12.18 -7.78
C THR A 271 32.79 -13.34 -8.47
N ARG A 272 32.98 -13.26 -9.79
CA ARG A 272 33.74 -14.25 -10.57
C ARG A 272 35.25 -14.22 -10.32
N ALA A 273 35.78 -13.08 -9.87
CA ALA A 273 37.21 -12.89 -9.59
C ALA A 273 37.61 -13.25 -8.14
N ARG A 274 36.66 -13.69 -7.30
CA ARG A 274 36.88 -14.20 -5.95
C ARG A 274 36.86 -15.72 -5.97
#